data_AF-W0AEN4-F1
#
_entry.id   AF-W0AEN4-F1
#
_cell.length_a   1.000
_cell.length_b   1.000
_cell.length_c   1.000
_cell.angle_alpha   90.00
_cell.angle_beta   90.00
_cell.angle_gamma   90.00
#
_symmetry.space_group_name_H-M   'P 1'
#
loop_
_entity.id
_entity.type
_entity.pdbx_description
1 polymer ?
#
loop_
_entity_poly.entity_id
_entity_poly.type
_entity_poly.pdbx_seq_one_letter_code
_entity_poly.pdbx_strand_id
1 'polypeptide(L)'
;MGVSEGVDSVVEPAASGPEDSSIGTLLSQLVDDGENFVRAEIRLYRAQAIARLVEARTAVAMIAVAAVILLASAIALLVGLIFILAPYLGRVGAVAVVIGLALALAWILVRVALAKLRKATDPDASPAEPDLGGGR
;
A
#
# COMPACT_ATOMS: atom_id res chain seq x y z
N MET A 1 65.92 -57.90 24.51
CA MET A 1 65.03 -59.01 24.10
C MET A 1 63.77 -58.89 24.94
N GLY A 2 62.60 -58.68 24.31
CA GLY A 2 61.30 -58.64 25.01
C GLY A 2 60.49 -57.36 24.78
N VAL A 3 59.61 -57.44 23.80
CA VAL A 3 58.52 -56.52 23.42
C VAL A 3 57.32 -56.69 24.37
N SER A 4 56.56 -55.62 24.67
CA SER A 4 55.07 -55.55 24.76
C SER A 4 54.66 -54.18 25.38
N GLU A 5 53.97 -53.25 24.72
CA GLU A 5 52.55 -53.17 24.27
C GLU A 5 51.49 -53.09 25.39
N GLY A 6 50.61 -52.08 25.32
CA GLY A 6 49.48 -51.83 26.24
C GLY A 6 49.31 -50.33 26.55
N VAL A 7 48.69 -49.48 25.71
CA VAL A 7 47.24 -49.31 25.46
C VAL A 7 46.52 -48.54 26.59
N ASP A 8 46.06 -47.34 26.21
CA ASP A 8 44.89 -46.54 26.66
C ASP A 8 44.81 -46.07 28.13
N SER A 9 44.49 -44.81 28.45
CA SER A 9 43.38 -44.03 27.90
C SER A 9 43.66 -42.52 27.96
N VAL A 10 43.91 -41.90 26.81
CA VAL A 10 43.56 -40.49 26.62
C VAL A 10 42.07 -40.49 26.30
N VAL A 11 41.25 -40.10 27.27
CA VAL A 11 39.89 -39.63 26.99
C VAL A 11 40.05 -38.32 26.24
N GLU A 12 40.22 -38.44 24.93
CA GLU A 12 40.05 -37.34 24.01
C GLU A 12 38.54 -37.12 23.92
N PRO A 13 38.00 -35.97 24.34
CA PRO A 13 36.62 -35.64 24.02
C PRO A 13 36.59 -35.53 22.50
N ALA A 14 36.00 -36.54 21.86
CA ALA A 14 35.84 -36.64 20.42
C ALA A 14 35.48 -35.26 19.85
N ALA A 15 36.39 -34.70 19.07
CA ALA A 15 36.06 -33.65 18.14
C ALA A 15 34.95 -34.17 17.23
N SER A 16 33.71 -33.79 17.52
CA SER A 16 32.59 -33.97 16.61
C SER A 16 32.89 -33.10 15.38
N GLY A 17 33.30 -33.77 14.30
CA GLY A 17 33.91 -33.16 13.13
C GLY A 17 33.01 -32.17 12.36
N PRO A 18 33.60 -31.32 11.51
CA PRO A 18 32.93 -30.17 10.89
C PRO A 18 32.03 -30.49 9.69
N GLU A 19 31.68 -31.75 9.43
CA GLU A 19 31.29 -32.19 8.07
C GLU A 19 29.79 -32.39 7.83
N ASP A 20 28.94 -32.37 8.87
CA ASP A 20 27.50 -32.59 8.73
C ASP A 20 26.67 -31.45 9.33
N SER A 21 26.99 -30.21 8.97
CA SER A 21 25.92 -29.20 8.90
C SER A 21 24.99 -29.63 7.78
N SER A 22 24.11 -30.59 8.08
CA SER A 22 23.13 -31.19 7.19
C SER A 22 22.54 -30.10 6.30
N ILE A 23 22.42 -30.37 5.00
CA ILE A 23 21.81 -29.46 4.02
C ILE A 23 20.46 -28.92 4.53
N GLY A 24 19.75 -29.69 5.37
CA GLY A 24 18.53 -29.24 6.07
C GLY A 24 18.75 -28.07 7.04
N THR A 25 19.88 -28.00 7.75
CA THR A 25 20.23 -26.90 8.68
C THR A 25 20.56 -25.60 7.93
N LEU A 26 21.19 -25.69 6.75
CA LEU A 26 21.43 -24.54 5.88
C LEU A 26 20.14 -24.04 5.23
N LEU A 27 19.27 -24.97 4.82
CA LEU A 27 17.97 -24.62 4.24
C LEU A 27 17.04 -23.99 5.29
N SER A 28 17.04 -24.49 6.53
CA SER A 28 16.29 -23.90 7.65
C SER A 28 16.76 -22.47 7.93
N GLN A 29 18.08 -22.23 7.99
CA GLN A 29 18.62 -20.89 8.19
C GLN A 29 18.26 -19.94 7.04
N LEU A 30 18.28 -20.40 5.79
CA LEU A 30 17.92 -19.57 4.64
C LEU A 30 16.41 -19.20 4.64
N VAL A 31 15.55 -20.13 5.08
CA VAL A 31 14.11 -19.86 5.25
C VAL A 31 13.87 -18.87 6.38
N ASP A 32 14.53 -19.05 7.53
CA ASP A 32 14.43 -18.15 8.69
C ASP A 32 14.95 -16.74 8.34
N ASP A 33 16.06 -16.65 7.61
CA ASP A 33 16.63 -15.39 7.13
C ASP A 33 15.71 -14.70 6.11
N GLY A 34 15.09 -15.49 5.20
CA GLY A 34 14.10 -14.99 4.24
C GLY A 34 12.85 -14.44 4.92
N GLU A 35 12.35 -15.12 5.94
CA GLU A 35 11.21 -14.65 6.73
C GLU A 35 11.55 -13.35 7.47
N ASN A 36 12.73 -13.27 8.07
CA ASN A 36 13.21 -12.06 8.74
C ASN A 36 13.41 -10.90 7.78
N PHE A 37 13.90 -11.16 6.57
CA PHE A 37 14.07 -10.17 5.51
C PHE A 37 12.72 -9.62 5.04
N VAL A 38 11.74 -10.48 4.76
CA VAL A 38 10.37 -10.05 4.39
C VAL A 38 9.73 -9.22 5.50
N ARG A 39 9.87 -9.64 6.76
CA ARG A 39 9.39 -8.88 7.92
C ARG A 39 10.11 -7.52 8.02
N ALA A 40 11.40 -7.44 7.69
CA ALA A 40 12.14 -6.18 7.69
C ALA A 40 11.65 -5.22 6.61
N GLU A 41 11.41 -5.71 5.40
CA GLU A 41 10.93 -4.91 4.28
C GLU A 41 9.53 -4.36 4.55
N ILE A 42 8.62 -5.18 5.10
CA ILE A 42 7.28 -4.73 5.52
C ILE A 42 7.38 -3.62 6.58
N ARG A 43 8.29 -3.77 7.56
CA ARG A 43 8.52 -2.73 8.57
C ARG A 43 9.08 -1.45 7.93
N LEU A 44 9.94 -1.56 6.94
CA LEU A 44 10.54 -0.43 6.23
C LEU A 44 9.50 0.32 5.40
N TYR A 45 8.67 -0.37 4.62
CA TYR A 45 7.52 0.22 3.91
C TYR A 45 6.55 0.91 4.87
N ARG A 46 6.22 0.25 5.98
CA ARG A 46 5.33 0.82 7.00
C ARG A 46 5.92 2.07 7.63
N ALA A 47 7.21 2.05 7.98
CA ALA A 47 7.90 3.18 8.57
C ALA A 47 7.97 4.35 7.58
N GLN A 48 8.25 4.08 6.31
CA GLN A 48 8.33 5.11 5.28
C GLN A 48 6.95 5.72 4.98
N ALA A 49 5.89 4.90 4.92
CA ALA A 49 4.52 5.39 4.79
C ALA A 49 4.12 6.31 5.97
N ILE A 50 4.42 5.90 7.21
CA ILE A 50 4.12 6.69 8.40
C ILE A 50 4.96 7.99 8.43
N ALA A 51 6.25 7.91 8.10
CA ALA A 51 7.13 9.08 8.07
C ALA A 51 6.63 10.13 7.07
N ARG A 52 6.20 9.70 5.88
CA ARG A 52 5.59 10.59 4.87
C ARG A 52 4.27 11.19 5.35
N LEU A 53 3.46 10.45 6.10
CA LEU A 53 2.24 10.99 6.72
C LEU A 53 2.53 12.04 7.80
N VAL A 54 3.57 11.83 8.62
CA VAL A 54 3.98 12.76 9.68
C VAL A 54 4.53 14.06 9.07
N GLU A 55 5.35 13.95 8.03
CA GLU A 55 5.86 15.10 7.29
C GLU A 55 4.74 15.86 6.57
N ALA A 56 3.73 15.14 6.05
CA ALA A 56 2.55 15.71 5.44
C ALA A 56 1.45 16.13 6.44
N ARG A 57 1.68 16.09 7.76
CA ARG A 57 0.64 16.34 8.77
C ARG A 57 -0.09 17.67 8.55
N THR A 58 0.65 18.73 8.23
CA THR A 58 0.07 20.05 7.95
C THR A 58 -0.77 20.03 6.68
N ALA A 59 -0.28 19.39 5.61
CA ALA A 59 -1.03 19.24 4.36
C ALA A 59 -2.31 18.41 4.55
N VAL A 60 -2.24 17.31 5.32
CA VAL A 60 -3.39 16.48 5.67
C VAL A 60 -4.42 17.29 6.48
N ALA A 61 -3.97 18.08 7.46
CA ALA A 61 -4.86 18.95 8.23
C ALA A 61 -5.54 20.01 7.34
N MET A 62 -4.79 20.64 6.43
CA MET A 62 -5.34 21.61 5.47
C MET A 62 -6.36 20.97 4.53
N ILE A 63 -6.07 19.78 3.99
CA ILE A 63 -7.01 19.02 3.15
C ILE A 63 -8.28 18.67 3.93
N ALA A 64 -8.14 18.25 5.20
CA ALA A 64 -9.28 17.92 6.05
C ALA A 64 -10.17 19.15 6.29
N VAL A 65 -9.58 20.30 6.63
CA VAL A 65 -10.31 21.56 6.81
C VAL A 65 -10.98 22.00 5.50
N ALA A 66 -10.26 21.93 4.38
CA ALA A 66 -10.81 22.25 3.06
C ALA A 66 -11.99 21.34 2.70
N ALA A 67 -11.91 20.03 3.01
CA ALA A 67 -13.00 19.09 2.78
C ALA A 67 -14.25 19.43 3.61
N VAL A 68 -14.08 19.84 4.87
CA VAL A 68 -15.19 20.28 5.73
C VAL A 68 -15.83 21.56 5.18
N ILE A 69 -15.01 22.54 4.77
CA ILE A 69 -15.51 23.78 4.16
C ILE A 69 -16.25 23.47 2.86
N LEU A 70 -15.68 22.62 2.00
CA LEU A 70 -16.30 22.22 0.73
C LEU A 70 -17.66 21.55 0.97
N LEU A 71 -17.77 20.67 1.98
CA LEU A 71 -19.03 20.05 2.36
C LEU A 71 -20.05 21.08 2.85
N ALA A 72 -19.64 21.99 3.74
CA ALA A 72 -20.51 23.06 4.24
C ALA A 72 -20.99 23.97 3.10
N SER A 73 -20.09 24.36 2.19
CA SER A 73 -20.41 25.14 1.00
C SER A 73 -21.35 24.41 0.05
N ALA A 74 -21.16 23.10 -0.16
CA ALA A 74 -22.07 22.31 -0.98
C ALA A 74 -23.49 22.31 -0.41
N ILE A 75 -23.64 22.13 0.91
CA ILE A 75 -24.95 22.21 1.57
C ILE A 75 -25.56 23.60 1.41
N ALA A 76 -24.78 24.66 1.69
CA ALA A 76 -25.24 26.04 1.56
C ALA A 76 -25.66 26.38 0.11
N LEU A 77 -24.93 25.87 -0.89
CA LEU A 77 -25.24 26.05 -2.30
C LEU A 77 -26.54 25.35 -2.70
N LEU A 78 -26.78 24.12 -2.22
CA LEU A 78 -28.05 23.42 -2.44
C LEU A 78 -29.22 24.17 -1.80
N VAL A 79 -29.05 24.64 -0.55
CA VAL A 79 -30.08 25.43 0.15
C VAL A 79 -30.36 26.73 -0.61
N GLY A 80 -29.32 27.48 -0.98
CA GLY A 80 -29.45 28.71 -1.77
C GLY A 80 -30.17 28.48 -3.10
N LEU A 81 -29.87 27.38 -3.79
CA LEU A 81 -30.53 27.00 -5.03
C LEU A 81 -32.02 26.72 -4.81
N ILE A 82 -32.40 26.06 -3.72
CA ILE A 82 -33.81 25.87 -3.35
C ILE A 82 -34.52 27.22 -3.16
N PHE A 83 -33.90 28.18 -2.45
CA PHE A 83 -34.49 29.50 -2.25
C PHE A 83 -34.70 30.27 -3.56
N ILE A 84 -33.73 30.20 -4.48
CA ILE A 84 -33.82 30.83 -5.80
C ILE A 84 -34.95 30.20 -6.62
N LEU A 85 -35.14 28.88 -6.52
CA LEU A 85 -36.06 28.13 -7.37
C LEU A 85 -37.49 28.03 -6.79
N ALA A 86 -37.62 28.16 -5.47
CA ALA A 86 -38.90 28.14 -4.75
C ALA A 86 -39.98 29.06 -5.32
N PRO A 87 -39.72 30.33 -5.72
CA PRO A 87 -40.76 31.19 -6.28
C PRO A 87 -41.28 30.72 -7.65
N TYR A 88 -40.52 29.93 -8.40
CA TYR A 88 -40.90 29.51 -9.76
C TYR A 88 -41.66 28.17 -9.80
N LEU A 89 -41.23 27.19 -9.00
CA LEU A 89 -41.75 25.81 -9.05
C LEU A 89 -42.54 25.42 -7.80
N GLY A 90 -42.69 26.35 -6.85
CA GLY A 90 -43.15 26.04 -5.50
C GLY A 90 -42.10 25.26 -4.69
N ARG A 91 -42.33 25.15 -3.38
CA ARG A 91 -41.36 24.58 -2.43
C ARG A 91 -40.98 23.13 -2.75
N VAL A 92 -41.96 22.28 -3.05
CA VAL A 92 -41.72 20.85 -3.32
C VAL A 92 -41.02 20.65 -4.66
N GLY A 93 -41.44 21.39 -5.70
CA GLY A 93 -40.81 21.32 -7.03
C GLY A 93 -39.35 21.76 -7.00
N ALA A 94 -39.03 22.82 -6.27
CA ALA A 94 -37.67 23.29 -6.09
C ALA A 94 -36.76 22.22 -5.44
N VAL A 95 -37.22 21.60 -4.35
CA VAL A 95 -36.45 20.54 -3.66
C VAL A 95 -36.21 19.34 -4.58
N ALA A 96 -37.24 18.89 -5.31
CA ALA A 96 -37.13 17.75 -6.22
C ALA A 96 -36.09 17.98 -7.33
N VAL A 97 -36.10 19.18 -7.94
CA VAL A 97 -35.13 19.55 -8.98
C VAL A 97 -33.71 19.63 -8.42
N VAL A 98 -33.52 20.24 -7.25
CA VAL A 98 -32.19 20.37 -6.64
C VAL A 98 -31.61 19.01 -6.27
N ILE A 99 -32.42 18.11 -5.71
CA ILE A 99 -31.99 16.73 -5.43
C ILE A 99 -31.60 16.03 -6.74
N GLY A 100 -32.42 16.15 -7.79
CA GLY A 100 -32.12 15.57 -9.10
C GLY A 100 -30.78 16.05 -9.68
N LEU A 101 -30.52 17.37 -9.62
CA LEU A 101 -29.25 17.96 -10.06
C LEU A 101 -28.07 17.48 -9.22
N ALA A 102 -28.22 17.43 -7.90
CA ALA A 102 -27.17 16.96 -7.00
C ALA A 102 -26.81 15.49 -7.25
N LEU A 103 -27.82 14.63 -7.44
CA LEU A 103 -27.61 13.21 -7.77
C LEU A 103 -26.95 13.02 -9.14
N ALA A 104 -27.36 13.80 -10.14
CA ALA A 104 -26.75 13.76 -11.47
C ALA A 104 -25.25 14.14 -11.40
N LEU A 105 -24.91 15.21 -10.68
CA LEU A 105 -23.53 15.62 -10.46
C LEU A 105 -22.73 14.56 -9.70
N ALA A 106 -23.28 14.02 -8.61
CA ALA A 106 -22.63 12.96 -7.84
C ALA A 106 -22.35 11.73 -8.70
N TRP A 107 -23.30 11.32 -9.53
CA TRP A 107 -23.14 10.19 -10.45
C TRP A 107 -21.99 10.42 -11.45
N ILE A 108 -21.91 11.62 -12.05
CA ILE A 108 -20.82 11.99 -12.96
C ILE A 108 -19.47 11.95 -12.23
N LEU A 109 -19.38 12.54 -11.03
CA LEU A 109 -18.15 12.55 -10.24
C LEU A 109 -17.68 11.14 -9.90
N VAL A 110 -18.59 10.26 -9.48
CA VAL A 110 -18.28 8.85 -9.21
C VAL A 110 -17.72 8.17 -10.47
N ARG A 111 -18.35 8.37 -11.63
CA ARG A 111 -17.84 7.80 -12.89
C ARG A 111 -16.44 8.28 -13.24
N VAL A 112 -16.16 9.58 -13.08
CA VAL A 112 -14.84 10.15 -13.34
C VAL A 112 -13.81 9.62 -12.35
N ALA A 113 -14.16 9.51 -11.06
CA ALA A 113 -13.28 8.96 -10.03
C ALA A 113 -12.93 7.48 -10.32
N LEU A 114 -13.93 6.67 -10.66
CA LEU A 114 -13.72 5.27 -11.04
C LEU A 114 -12.84 5.13 -12.29
N ALA A 115 -13.05 5.98 -13.30
CA ALA A 115 -12.22 5.99 -14.51
C ALA A 115 -10.75 6.33 -14.20
N LYS A 116 -10.52 7.31 -13.32
CA LYS A 116 -9.17 7.67 -12.87
C LYS A 116 -8.50 6.56 -12.06
N LEU A 117 -9.24 5.92 -11.16
CA LEU A 117 -8.70 4.83 -10.35
C LEU A 117 -8.32 3.62 -11.21
N ARG A 118 -9.17 3.24 -12.18
CA ARG A 118 -8.85 2.17 -13.15
C ARG A 118 -7.55 2.46 -13.89
N LYS A 119 -7.39 3.68 -14.41
CA LYS A 119 -6.15 4.11 -15.10
C LYS A 119 -4.91 4.07 -14.19
N ALA A 120 -5.06 4.34 -12.90
CA ALA A 120 -3.95 4.33 -11.95
C ALA A 120 -3.56 2.90 -11.49
N THR A 121 -4.41 1.90 -11.78
CA THR A 121 -4.22 0.51 -11.37
C THR A 121 -3.93 -0.43 -12.54
N ASP A 122 -3.96 0.05 -13.79
CA ASP A 122 -3.52 -0.72 -14.96
C ASP A 122 -2.01 -1.04 -14.84
N PRO A 123 -1.62 -2.31 -14.62
CA PRO A 123 -0.23 -2.72 -14.47
C PRO A 123 0.55 -2.70 -15.79
N ASP A 124 -0.18 -2.67 -16.91
CA ASP A 124 0.36 -2.75 -18.28
C ASP A 124 0.73 -1.39 -18.88
N ALA A 125 0.83 -0.34 -18.05
CA ALA A 125 1.62 0.83 -18.39
C ALA A 125 3.13 0.49 -18.35
N SER A 126 3.51 -0.59 -19.03
CA SER A 126 4.90 -0.96 -19.28
C SER A 126 5.52 0.18 -20.08
N PRO A 127 6.61 0.81 -19.59
CA PRO A 127 7.34 1.76 -20.40
C PRO A 127 7.75 1.03 -21.67
N ALA A 128 7.33 1.57 -22.82
CA ALA A 128 7.64 1.09 -24.15
C ALA A 128 9.03 0.47 -24.15
N GLU A 129 9.10 -0.86 -24.33
CA GLU A 129 10.38 -1.52 -24.56
C GLU A 129 11.05 -0.77 -25.71
N PRO A 130 12.31 -0.32 -25.54
CA PRO A 130 13.08 0.20 -26.64
C PRO A 130 13.13 -0.91 -27.68
N ASP A 131 12.58 -0.63 -28.86
CA ASP A 131 12.76 -1.43 -30.08
C ASP A 131 14.25 -1.44 -30.40
N LEU A 132 14.97 -2.37 -29.75
CA LEU A 132 16.29 -2.77 -30.15
C LEU A 132 16.09 -3.70 -31.34
N GLY A 133 15.76 -3.07 -32.47
CA GLY A 133 15.78 -3.64 -33.80
C GLY A 133 17.17 -4.20 -34.09
N GLY A 134 17.38 -5.44 -33.65
CA GLY A 134 18.47 -6.31 -34.06
C GLY A 134 18.25 -6.69 -35.51
N GLY A 135 18.78 -5.88 -36.41
CA GLY A 135 18.80 -6.11 -37.85
C GLY A 135 20.20 -5.94 -38.39
N ARG A 136 21.02 -6.97 -38.14
CA ARG A 136 22.15 -7.48 -38.93
C ARG A 136 23.07 -6.48 -39.65
#